data_AF-A0A1S3DFI2-F1
#
_entry.id   AF-A0A1S3DFI2-F1
#
_cell.length_a   1.000
_cell.length_b   1.000
_cell.length_c   1.000
_cell.angle_alpha   90.00
_cell.angle_beta   90.00
_cell.angle_gamma   90.00
#
_symmetry.space_group_name_H-M   'P 1'
#
loop_
_entity.id
_entity.type
_entity.pdbx_description
1 polymer ?
#
loop_
_entity_poly.entity_id
_entity_poly.type
_entity_poly.pdbx_seq_one_letter_code
_entity_poly.pdbx_strand_id
1 'polypeptide(L)'
;MKADSDTNLDARRTRDMLHDMVERGEAMACPQCHVVLMKKWGCDWLRCSMCKTEICWVTRGPRWGPNGKGDTTAGCKCGVNGIKCHPKCNYCH
;
A
#
# COMPACT_ATOMS: atom_id res chain seq x y z
N MET A 1 7.98 0.49 -32.56
CA MET A 1 9.05 -0.27 -31.87
C MET A 1 8.42 -1.50 -31.23
N LYS A 2 8.95 -2.69 -31.51
CA LYS A 2 8.48 -3.96 -30.94
C LYS A 2 8.81 -4.00 -29.45
N ALA A 3 7.82 -4.37 -28.64
CA ALA A 3 8.00 -4.66 -27.23
C ALA A 3 8.71 -6.02 -27.11
N ASP A 4 10.03 -6.00 -26.95
CA ASP A 4 10.82 -7.19 -26.63
C ASP A 4 10.58 -7.60 -25.18
N SER A 5 9.41 -8.15 -24.91
CA SER A 5 9.06 -8.79 -23.64
C SER A 5 9.52 -10.26 -23.55
N ASP A 6 10.38 -10.72 -24.47
CA ASP A 6 10.77 -12.14 -24.59
C ASP A 6 12.21 -12.47 -24.14
N THR A 7 12.92 -11.53 -23.51
CA THR A 7 14.27 -11.77 -22.96
C THR A 7 14.49 -11.01 -21.66
N ASN A 8 14.12 -11.61 -20.50
CA ASN A 8 14.64 -11.10 -19.23
C ASN A 8 14.44 -12.09 -18.06
N LEU A 9 15.35 -13.08 -17.94
CA LEU A 9 15.45 -13.91 -16.73
C LEU A 9 15.50 -13.03 -15.47
N ASP A 10 16.17 -11.88 -15.55
CA ASP A 10 16.30 -10.97 -14.42
C ASP A 10 15.00 -10.24 -14.12
N ALA A 11 14.19 -9.85 -15.12
CA ALA A 11 12.87 -9.26 -14.85
C ALA A 11 11.90 -10.26 -14.22
N ARG A 12 11.96 -11.55 -14.62
CA ARG A 12 11.20 -12.62 -13.94
C ARG A 12 11.64 -12.76 -12.49
N ARG A 13 12.96 -12.85 -12.24
CA ARG A 13 13.53 -12.91 -10.89
C ARG A 13 13.14 -11.70 -10.04
N THR A 14 13.21 -10.48 -10.59
CA THR A 14 12.79 -9.26 -9.89
C THR A 14 11.30 -9.30 -9.55
N ARG A 15 10.44 -9.71 -10.49
CA ARG A 15 9.00 -9.85 -10.24
C ARG A 15 8.73 -10.86 -9.12
N ASP A 16 9.36 -12.03 -9.19
CA ASP A 16 9.17 -13.10 -8.22
C ASP A 16 9.66 -12.66 -6.82
N MET A 17 10.82 -11.97 -6.75
CA MET A 17 11.30 -11.36 -5.51
C MET A 17 10.30 -10.35 -4.92
N LEU A 18 9.73 -9.46 -5.74
CA LEU A 18 8.73 -8.49 -5.28
C LEU A 18 7.45 -9.18 -4.80
N HIS A 19 7.04 -10.26 -5.46
CA HIS A 19 5.89 -11.06 -5.06
C HIS A 19 6.11 -11.69 -3.67
N ASP A 20 7.26 -12.33 -3.47
CA ASP A 20 7.64 -12.92 -2.18
C ASP A 20 7.62 -11.89 -1.04
N MET A 21 8.09 -10.66 -1.31
CA MET A 21 8.02 -9.56 -0.32
C MET A 21 6.58 -9.18 0.03
N VAL A 22 5.67 -9.21 -0.94
CA VAL A 22 4.24 -8.94 -0.71
C VAL A 22 3.62 -10.06 0.13
N GLU A 23 3.91 -11.32 -0.18
CA GLU A 23 3.43 -12.48 0.57
C GLU A 23 3.93 -12.51 2.01
N ARG A 24 5.21 -12.16 2.23
CA ARG A 24 5.80 -12.03 3.57
C ARG A 24 5.26 -10.85 4.36
N GLY A 25 4.49 -9.96 3.73
CA GLY A 25 3.95 -8.77 4.37
C GLY A 25 5.02 -7.70 4.63
N GLU A 26 6.07 -7.68 3.81
CA GLU A 26 7.13 -6.66 3.78
C GLU A 26 6.86 -5.58 2.73
N ALA A 27 6.03 -5.90 1.73
CA ALA A 27 5.56 -5.01 0.67
C ALA A 27 4.03 -5.08 0.47
N MET A 28 3.44 -4.12 -0.26
CA MET A 28 2.08 -4.17 -0.83
C MET A 28 2.05 -3.55 -2.22
N ALA A 29 1.08 -3.93 -3.04
CA ALA A 29 0.63 -3.10 -4.14
C ALA A 29 -0.18 -1.89 -3.63
N CYS A 30 0.04 -0.72 -4.21
CA CYS A 30 -0.81 0.44 -4.01
C CYS A 30 -2.25 0.13 -4.46
N PRO A 31 -3.29 0.37 -3.65
CA PRO A 31 -4.67 0.04 -4.00
C PRO A 31 -5.23 0.89 -5.16
N GLN A 32 -4.55 1.97 -5.53
CA GLN A 32 -4.99 2.87 -6.61
C GLN A 32 -4.22 2.65 -7.92
N CYS A 33 -2.90 2.52 -7.87
CA CYS A 33 -2.04 2.47 -9.06
C CYS A 33 -1.14 1.22 -9.14
N HIS A 34 -1.30 0.28 -8.22
CA HIS A 34 -0.66 -1.05 -8.22
C HIS A 34 0.87 -1.09 -8.15
N VAL A 35 1.55 0.05 -8.05
CA VAL A 35 3.00 0.07 -7.79
C VAL A 35 3.31 -0.55 -6.43
N VAL A 36 4.44 -1.26 -6.34
CA VAL A 36 4.86 -1.92 -5.10
C VAL A 36 5.41 -0.89 -4.12
N LEU A 37 4.89 -0.92 -2.90
CA LEU A 37 5.25 -0.08 -1.76
C LEU A 37 5.85 -0.98 -0.68
N MET A 38 7.00 -0.60 -0.14
CA MET A 38 7.66 -1.32 0.96
C MET A 38 7.23 -0.76 2.32
N LYS A 39 7.20 -1.62 3.34
CA LYS A 39 6.86 -1.22 4.71
C LYS A 39 7.94 -0.29 5.27
N LYS A 40 7.54 0.88 5.77
CA LYS A 40 8.40 1.65 6.66
C LYS A 40 8.18 1.16 8.10
N TRP A 41 9.26 0.86 8.81
CA TRP A 41 9.19 0.45 10.22
C TRP A 41 8.46 1.49 11.07
N GLY A 42 7.56 1.02 11.94
CA GLY A 42 6.87 1.85 12.94
C GLY A 42 5.74 2.74 12.44
N CYS A 43 5.41 2.73 11.14
CA CYS A 43 4.31 3.53 10.60
C CYS A 43 3.36 2.65 9.78
N ASP A 44 2.09 2.62 10.14
CA ASP A 44 1.04 1.97 9.36
C ASP A 44 0.37 2.95 8.38
N TRP A 45 0.69 4.24 8.42
CA TRP A 45 0.32 5.18 7.36
C TRP A 45 1.42 5.26 6.30
N LEU A 46 1.02 5.13 5.05
CA LEU A 46 1.89 5.25 3.88
C LEU A 46 1.28 6.23 2.90
N ARG A 47 2.13 6.97 2.20
CA ARG A 47 1.73 7.78 1.05
C ARG A 47 2.41 7.25 -0.20
N CYS A 48 1.64 6.84 -1.19
CA CYS A 48 2.17 6.36 -2.46
C CYS A 48 3.02 7.47 -3.11
N SER A 49 4.26 7.16 -3.49
CA SER A 49 5.14 8.11 -4.18
C SER A 49 4.61 8.51 -5.55
N MET A 50 3.87 7.62 -6.22
CA MET A 50 3.37 7.81 -7.58
C MET A 50 2.04 8.56 -7.61
N CYS A 51 0.97 7.97 -7.06
CA CYS A 51 -0.39 8.56 -7.12
C CYS A 51 -0.77 9.39 -5.89
N LYS A 52 0.12 9.50 -4.89
CA LYS A 52 -0.09 10.25 -3.64
C LYS A 52 -1.23 9.74 -2.74
N THR A 53 -1.88 8.62 -3.06
CA THR A 53 -2.87 7.96 -2.21
C THR A 53 -2.27 7.67 -0.83
N GLU A 54 -2.98 8.10 0.21
CA GLU A 54 -2.68 7.75 1.59
C GLU A 54 -3.32 6.40 1.91
N ILE A 55 -2.56 5.50 2.53
CA ILE A 55 -2.84 4.07 2.64
C ILE A 55 -2.59 3.64 4.08
N CYS A 56 -3.43 2.74 4.59
CA CYS A 56 -3.18 2.02 5.82
C CYS A 56 -2.52 0.67 5.51
N TRP A 57 -1.36 0.41 6.10
CA TRP A 57 -0.61 -0.84 5.97
C TRP A 57 -1.43 -2.04 6.40
N VAL A 58 -2.12 -1.92 7.54
CA VAL A 58 -2.84 -3.03 8.16
C VAL A 58 -4.07 -3.41 7.35
N THR A 59 -4.86 -2.43 6.89
CA THR A 59 -6.03 -2.70 6.05
C THR A 59 -5.69 -2.90 4.58
N ARG A 60 -4.44 -2.60 4.18
CA ARG A 60 -3.93 -2.68 2.80
C ARG A 60 -4.72 -1.79 1.82
N GLY A 61 -5.44 -0.80 2.33
CA GLY A 61 -6.38 0.03 1.57
C GLY A 61 -6.26 1.52 1.86
N PRO A 62 -7.06 2.36 1.17
CA PRO A 62 -7.03 3.81 1.36
C PRO A 62 -7.28 4.23 2.81
N ARG A 63 -6.53 5.23 3.26
CA ARG A 63 -6.71 5.87 4.57
C ARG A 63 -8.04 6.63 4.65
N TRP A 64 -8.43 7.25 3.55
CA TRP A 64 -9.61 8.11 3.41
C TRP A 64 -10.62 7.52 2.44
N GLY A 65 -11.86 8.03 2.51
CA GLY A 65 -12.92 7.73 1.57
C GLY A 65 -12.71 8.32 0.17
N PRO A 66 -13.67 8.10 -0.75
CA PRO A 66 -13.56 8.47 -2.16
C PRO A 66 -13.38 9.97 -2.41
N ASN A 67 -13.82 10.83 -1.47
CA ASN A 67 -13.65 12.28 -1.61
C ASN A 67 -12.26 12.78 -1.17
N GLY A 68 -11.34 11.88 -0.80
CA GLY A 68 -9.97 12.22 -0.46
C GLY A 68 -9.77 12.57 1.01
N LYS A 69 -8.70 13.31 1.31
CA LYS A 69 -8.24 13.54 2.69
C LYS A 69 -9.32 14.16 3.57
N GLY A 70 -9.57 13.53 4.73
CA GLY A 70 -10.61 13.94 5.68
C GLY A 70 -11.96 13.26 5.45
N ASP A 71 -12.20 12.63 4.30
CA ASP A 71 -13.38 11.80 4.09
C ASP A 71 -13.29 10.53 4.94
N THR A 72 -14.22 10.41 5.90
CA THR A 72 -14.32 9.26 6.81
C THR A 72 -15.56 8.40 6.53
N THR A 73 -16.26 8.65 5.41
CA THR A 73 -17.39 7.81 4.96
C THR A 73 -16.92 6.39 4.63
N ALA A 74 -15.71 6.26 4.08
CA ALA A 74 -15.01 5.00 3.80
C ALA A 74 -13.54 5.04 4.27
N GLY A 75 -12.66 4.22 3.68
CA GLY A 75 -11.25 4.08 4.07
C GLY A 75 -11.05 3.28 5.36
N CYS A 76 -9.85 3.33 5.95
CA CYS A 76 -9.55 2.56 7.16
C CYS A 76 -10.21 3.14 8.43
N LYS A 77 -10.60 4.42 8.42
CA LYS A 77 -11.25 5.12 9.56
C LYS A 77 -10.41 5.11 10.86
N CYS A 78 -9.09 4.91 10.78
CA CYS A 78 -8.24 4.98 11.96
C CYS A 78 -8.30 6.37 12.60
N GLY A 79 -8.37 6.43 13.92
CA GLY A 79 -8.46 7.68 14.69
C GLY A 79 -9.85 8.32 14.72
N VAL A 80 -10.84 7.82 13.96
CA VAL A 80 -12.23 8.29 14.07
C VAL A 80 -12.75 7.93 15.46
N ASN A 81 -13.22 8.93 16.20
CA ASN A 81 -13.63 8.79 17.62
C ASN A 81 -12.54 8.20 18.53
N GLY A 82 -11.26 8.36 18.18
CA GLY A 82 -10.14 7.78 18.93
C GLY A 82 -9.96 6.27 18.75
N ILE A 83 -10.65 5.66 17.78
CA ILE A 83 -10.65 4.20 17.57
C ILE A 83 -9.65 3.81 16.48
N LYS A 84 -8.87 2.77 16.73
CA LYS A 84 -7.97 2.18 15.74
C LYS A 84 -8.76 1.39 14.69
N CYS A 85 -8.32 1.45 13.43
CA CYS A 85 -8.94 0.68 12.34
C CYS A 85 -8.84 -0.85 12.53
N HIS A 86 -7.81 -1.32 13.23
CA HIS A 86 -7.55 -2.72 13.51
C HIS A 86 -6.67 -2.85 14.76
N PRO A 87 -6.78 -3.92 15.57
CA PRO A 87 -5.95 -4.10 16.78
C PRO A 87 -4.43 -4.05 16.53
N LYS A 88 -3.98 -4.52 15.36
CA LYS A 88 -2.57 -4.48 14.94
C LYS A 88 -2.11 -3.13 14.39
N CYS A 89 -3.00 -2.16 14.22
CA CYS A 89 -2.64 -0.82 13.79
C CYS A 89 -1.98 -0.08 14.96
N ASN A 90 -0.70 0.24 14.78
CA ASN A 90 0.09 1.03 15.71
C ASN A 90 -0.11 2.52 15.43
N TYR A 91 0.08 2.94 14.18
CA TYR A 91 0.07 4.37 13.87
C TYR A 91 -0.31 4.66 12.42
N CYS A 92 -1.58 5.05 12.22
CA CYS A 92 -2.01 5.73 11.01
C CYS A 92 -2.19 7.21 11.33
N HIS A 93 -1.38 8.06 10.71
CA HIS A 93 -1.59 9.51 10.72
C HIS A 93 -2.95 9.89 10.11
#